data_AF-A0A484FDV8-F1
#
_entry.id   AF-A0A484FDV8-F1
#
_cell.length_a   1.000
_cell.length_b   1.000
_cell.length_c   1.000
_cell.angle_alpha   90.00
_cell.angle_beta   90.00
_cell.angle_gamma   90.00
#
_symmetry.space_group_name_H-M   'P 1'
#
loop_
_entity.id
_entity.type
_entity.pdbx_description
1 polymer ?
#
loop_
_entity_poly.entity_id
_entity_poly.type
_entity_poly.pdbx_seq_one_letter_code
_entity_poly.pdbx_strand_id
1 'polypeptide(L)'
;MGVGKPKQESADSRFAQVLHYRTTRTILDTQTEESKECGLYFPVEETCAAKNAVDGNIVAQRPSLDDLNEIISTRERPLLDFSKRYLVDGHYRDFVVQALESLIESDVTAITINPVFGTLWRTVCNDRENPARDGLIQSFGYAVERIADVDKKSRMRIWLEESYDYAAEIKHIIGKVPLEDRFPCVFLDPTENFKAAGADVHILQDGGEVDNCNATDFTRDELLEIGRSCDHRILRRLGLVLTRLTYVRSREELPAHIKEAEDDIPRIPTALATSKHQRKFWRILLHIILPGTMLSARPGALLAALSLRMGMQPLREAADHELVCFSRNWNTLDTPENWNAGCLSLLLDADRDYEERIAHNITTRRDPDDCILPDTDRRLFKALVDYKLLEMNLDTTLHAKVGWKPQKSRVALGPVAVCRAFQFPRSVTIMGHDGICGLCPRG
;
A
#
# COMPACT_ATOMS: atom_id res chain seq x y z
N MET A 1 21.15 -15.83 9.58
CA MET A 1 20.54 -16.38 10.81
C MET A 1 19.35 -17.23 10.39
N GLY A 2 19.60 -18.49 10.04
CA GLY A 2 18.52 -19.45 9.77
C GLY A 2 17.90 -19.84 11.10
N VAL A 3 16.58 -19.75 11.19
CA VAL A 3 15.82 -20.17 12.37
C VAL A 3 15.93 -21.69 12.45
N GLY A 4 16.77 -22.18 13.36
CA GLY A 4 16.77 -23.59 13.75
C GLY A 4 15.41 -23.90 14.35
N LYS A 5 14.62 -24.72 13.66
CA LYS A 5 13.49 -25.39 14.31
C LYS A 5 14.05 -26.27 15.44
N PRO A 6 13.41 -26.28 16.62
CA PRO A 6 13.86 -27.12 17.72
C PRO A 6 13.91 -28.58 17.26
N LYS A 7 15.03 -29.26 17.55
CA LYS A 7 15.21 -30.69 17.37
C LYS A 7 14.11 -31.40 18.16
N GLN A 8 13.06 -31.84 17.47
CA GLN A 8 12.14 -32.81 18.01
C GLN A 8 12.89 -34.14 17.97
N GLU A 9 13.18 -34.70 19.15
CA GLU A 9 13.82 -36.01 19.32
C GLU A 9 12.91 -37.09 18.70
N SER A 10 13.00 -37.29 17.39
CA SER A 10 12.49 -38.48 16.73
C SER A 10 13.58 -39.55 16.84
N ALA A 11 13.44 -40.40 17.83
CA ALA A 11 14.16 -41.65 17.91
C ALA A 11 14.01 -42.43 16.59
N ASP A 12 15.16 -42.73 15.97
CA ASP A 12 15.45 -43.93 15.19
C ASP A 12 14.62 -44.22 13.93
N SER A 13 14.16 -43.18 13.24
CA SER A 13 13.42 -43.34 11.98
C SER A 13 14.37 -43.39 10.77
N ARG A 14 14.65 -44.61 10.28
CA ARG A 14 15.54 -44.88 9.14
C ARG A 14 14.79 -44.74 7.82
N PHE A 15 14.81 -43.54 7.22
CA PHE A 15 14.03 -43.23 6.02
C PHE A 15 14.79 -43.42 4.69
N ALA A 16 16.11 -43.59 4.71
CA ALA A 16 16.93 -43.63 3.51
C ALA A 16 17.89 -44.82 3.49
N GLN A 17 18.14 -45.35 2.29
CA GLN A 17 19.17 -46.34 2.02
C GLN A 17 20.23 -45.68 1.14
N VAL A 18 21.45 -45.57 1.66
CA VAL A 18 22.59 -45.07 0.90
C VAL A 18 23.33 -46.27 0.32
N LEU A 19 23.51 -46.25 -1.00
CA LEU A 19 24.28 -47.24 -1.74
C LEU A 19 25.61 -46.60 -2.12
N HIS A 20 26.72 -47.27 -1.81
CA HIS A 20 28.04 -46.87 -2.30
C HIS A 20 28.82 -48.10 -2.76
N TYR A 21 29.75 -47.89 -3.69
CA TYR A 21 30.65 -48.95 -4.13
C TYR A 21 31.74 -49.18 -3.08
N ARG A 22 32.03 -50.45 -2.76
CA ARG A 22 33.09 -50.84 -1.82
C ARG A 22 34.48 -50.44 -2.34
N THR A 23 34.69 -50.54 -3.64
CA THR A 23 35.94 -50.13 -4.30
C THR A 23 35.60 -49.25 -5.49
N THR A 24 36.27 -48.11 -5.62
CA THR A 24 36.16 -47.17 -6.75
C THR A 24 37.48 -46.98 -7.48
N ARG A 25 38.51 -47.80 -7.18
CA ARG A 25 39.86 -47.61 -7.72
C ARG A 25 39.94 -47.89 -9.22
N THR A 26 39.24 -48.91 -9.69
CA THR A 26 39.36 -49.37 -11.09
C THR A 26 38.44 -48.63 -12.06
N ILE A 27 37.45 -47.88 -11.59
CA ILE A 27 36.54 -47.12 -12.48
C ILE A 27 37.20 -45.89 -13.10
N LEU A 28 38.21 -45.30 -12.44
CA LEU A 28 38.91 -44.13 -12.95
C LEU A 28 39.97 -44.48 -14.01
N ASP A 29 40.43 -45.73 -14.03
CA ASP A 29 41.48 -46.21 -14.94
C ASP A 29 40.92 -46.90 -16.19
N THR A 30 39.59 -47.09 -16.26
CA THR A 30 38.93 -47.76 -17.39
C THR A 30 38.60 -46.76 -18.50
N GLN A 31 39.05 -47.05 -19.73
CA GLN A 31 38.81 -46.19 -20.89
C GLN A 31 37.54 -46.52 -21.66
N THR A 32 36.98 -47.72 -21.47
CA THR A 32 35.85 -48.24 -22.26
C THR A 32 34.87 -49.00 -21.38
N GLU A 33 33.57 -48.78 -21.59
CA GLU A 33 32.47 -49.37 -20.80
C GLU A 33 32.37 -50.90 -20.95
N GLU A 34 32.95 -51.48 -22.00
CA GLU A 34 32.96 -52.93 -22.27
C GLU A 34 34.11 -53.69 -21.57
N SER A 35 34.96 -53.00 -20.80
CA SER A 35 36.06 -53.65 -20.10
C SER A 35 35.54 -54.63 -19.04
N LYS A 36 36.18 -55.79 -18.91
CA LYS A 36 35.84 -56.79 -17.87
C LYS A 36 35.91 -56.21 -16.45
N GLU A 37 36.72 -55.17 -16.25
CA GLU A 37 36.90 -54.46 -14.98
C GLU A 37 35.69 -53.58 -14.63
N CYS A 38 34.90 -53.15 -15.63
CA CYS A 38 33.66 -52.41 -15.45
C CYS A 38 32.50 -53.28 -14.94
N GLY A 39 32.59 -54.60 -15.11
CA GLY A 39 31.62 -55.59 -14.64
C GLY A 39 31.40 -55.63 -13.11
N LEU A 40 32.21 -54.89 -12.34
CA LEU A 40 32.05 -54.68 -10.90
C LEU A 40 31.16 -53.47 -10.56
N TYR A 41 30.86 -52.60 -11.52
CA TYR A 41 30.13 -51.35 -11.29
C TYR A 41 28.77 -51.33 -12.00
N PHE A 42 28.71 -51.91 -13.20
CA PHE A 42 27.50 -52.10 -13.98
C PHE A 42 27.57 -53.41 -14.77
N PRO A 43 26.43 -54.05 -15.07
CA PRO A 43 26.42 -55.36 -15.73
C PRO A 43 26.81 -55.19 -17.21
N VAL A 44 28.02 -55.60 -17.57
CA VAL A 44 28.53 -55.60 -18.96
C VAL A 44 27.90 -56.72 -19.80
N GLU A 45 27.43 -57.79 -19.15
CA GLU A 45 26.73 -58.92 -19.77
C GLU A 45 25.43 -59.21 -19.00
N GLU A 46 24.36 -59.64 -19.69
CA GLU A 46 23.07 -60.03 -19.06
C GLU A 46 23.12 -61.42 -18.40
N THR A 47 24.23 -61.76 -17.74
CA THR A 47 24.36 -63.03 -17.01
C THR A 47 24.11 -62.84 -15.51
N CYS A 48 23.56 -63.87 -14.85
CA CYS A 48 23.37 -63.83 -13.38
C CYS A 48 24.70 -63.63 -12.63
N ALA A 49 25.82 -64.11 -13.19
CA ALA A 49 27.14 -63.91 -12.62
C ALA A 49 27.58 -62.43 -12.64
N ALA A 50 27.31 -61.71 -13.73
CA ALA A 50 27.61 -60.28 -13.85
C ALA A 50 26.77 -59.44 -12.88
N LYS A 51 25.49 -59.76 -12.69
CA LYS A 51 24.62 -59.08 -11.70
C LYS A 51 25.12 -59.29 -10.27
N ASN A 52 25.49 -60.52 -9.91
CA ASN A 52 26.05 -60.84 -8.59
C ASN A 52 27.39 -60.13 -8.32
N ALA A 53 28.21 -59.91 -9.34
CA ALA A 53 29.48 -59.19 -9.21
C ALA A 53 29.27 -57.70 -8.89
N VAL A 54 28.26 -57.07 -9.52
CA VAL A 54 27.85 -55.69 -9.22
C VAL A 54 27.25 -55.60 -7.81
N ASP A 55 26.30 -56.48 -7.48
CA ASP A 55 25.66 -56.50 -6.15
C ASP A 55 26.67 -56.76 -5.03
N GLY A 56 27.71 -57.56 -5.29
CA GLY A 56 28.80 -57.83 -4.35
C GLY A 56 29.73 -56.63 -4.10
N ASN A 57 29.76 -55.66 -5.02
CA ASN A 57 30.52 -54.41 -4.89
C ASN A 57 29.67 -53.27 -4.30
N ILE A 58 28.34 -53.43 -4.19
CA ILE A 58 27.46 -52.42 -3.61
C ILE A 58 27.28 -52.69 -2.11
N VAL A 59 27.56 -51.68 -1.28
CA VAL A 59 27.28 -51.71 0.14
C VAL A 59 26.07 -50.83 0.42
N ALA A 60 25.05 -51.44 1.02
CA ALA A 60 23.86 -50.75 1.49
C ALA A 60 24.00 -50.37 2.96
N GLN A 61 24.04 -49.07 3.24
CA GLN A 61 23.97 -48.53 4.60
C GLN A 61 22.60 -47.90 4.83
N ARG A 62 22.04 -48.08 6.03
CA ARG A 62 20.81 -47.42 6.47
C ARG A 62 21.14 -46.42 7.59
N PRO A 63 21.75 -45.28 7.24
CA PRO A 63 22.14 -44.26 8.20
C PRO A 63 20.94 -43.61 8.88
N SER A 64 21.13 -43.13 10.11
CA SER A 64 20.24 -42.14 10.73
C SER A 64 20.45 -40.75 10.09
N LEU A 65 19.57 -39.79 10.39
CA LEU A 65 19.70 -38.40 9.88
C LEU A 65 21.02 -37.74 10.28
N ASP A 66 21.59 -38.10 11.44
CA ASP A 66 22.87 -37.56 11.90
C ASP A 66 24.06 -38.20 11.13
N ASP A 67 23.99 -39.50 10.83
CA ASP A 67 25.03 -40.22 10.07
C ASP A 67 25.07 -39.78 8.58
N LEU A 68 23.95 -39.31 8.04
CA LEU A 68 23.86 -38.81 6.65
C LEU A 68 24.79 -37.61 6.39
N ASN A 69 25.04 -36.78 7.40
CA ASN A 69 25.93 -35.62 7.27
C ASN A 69 27.42 -36.01 7.17
N GLU A 70 27.80 -37.20 7.63
CA GLU A 70 29.17 -37.71 7.48
C GLU A 70 29.38 -38.38 6.12
N ILE A 71 28.33 -38.97 5.55
CA ILE A 71 28.39 -39.74 4.29
C ILE A 71 28.22 -38.83 3.07
N ILE A 72 27.33 -37.84 3.15
CA ILE A 72 27.08 -36.89 2.05
C ILE A 72 27.87 -35.63 2.32
N SER A 73 28.86 -35.35 1.47
CA SER A 73 29.54 -34.06 1.50
C SER A 73 28.52 -32.94 1.26
N THR A 74 28.22 -32.20 2.33
CA THR A 74 27.41 -31.00 2.20
C THR A 74 28.19 -29.97 1.38
N ARG A 75 27.49 -29.19 0.55
CA ARG A 75 28.11 -28.13 -0.25
C ARG A 75 28.89 -27.18 0.67
N GLU A 76 30.16 -26.94 0.37
CA GLU A 76 31.04 -26.04 1.15
C GLU A 76 30.47 -24.63 1.33
N ARG A 77 29.64 -24.18 0.37
CA ARG A 77 28.89 -22.93 0.47
C ARG A 77 27.42 -23.24 0.67
N PRO A 78 26.83 -22.91 1.84
CA PRO A 78 25.41 -23.04 2.04
C PRO A 78 24.69 -22.22 0.97
N LEU A 79 23.72 -22.84 0.30
CA LEU A 79 22.83 -22.12 -0.62
C LEU A 79 22.15 -21.02 0.20
N LEU A 80 22.49 -19.77 -0.13
CA LEU A 80 21.73 -18.63 0.36
C LEU A 80 20.28 -18.82 -0.10
N ASP A 81 19.36 -18.47 0.78
CA ASP A 81 17.95 -18.32 0.44
C ASP A 81 17.83 -17.48 -0.84
N PHE A 82 17.11 -17.99 -1.84
CA PHE A 82 17.08 -17.42 -3.19
C PHE A 82 16.65 -15.94 -3.17
N SER A 83 15.71 -15.60 -2.28
CA SER A 83 15.24 -14.23 -2.03
C SER A 83 16.36 -13.31 -1.49
N LYS A 84 17.24 -13.85 -0.65
CA LYS A 84 18.37 -13.09 -0.09
C LYS A 84 19.49 -12.94 -1.11
N ARG A 85 19.70 -13.94 -1.97
CA ARG A 85 20.66 -13.86 -3.06
C ARG A 85 20.25 -12.78 -4.08
N TYR A 86 18.95 -12.67 -4.37
CA TYR A 86 18.39 -11.63 -5.24
C TYR A 86 18.76 -10.21 -4.79
N LEU A 87 18.77 -9.94 -3.47
CA LEU A 87 19.11 -8.62 -2.93
C LEU A 87 20.61 -8.28 -2.98
N VAL A 88 21.48 -9.27 -3.15
CA VAL A 88 22.95 -9.11 -3.02
C VAL A 88 23.65 -9.17 -4.38
N ASP A 89 23.13 -9.98 -5.31
CA ASP A 89 23.76 -10.29 -6.59
C ASP A 89 22.94 -9.72 -7.76
N GLY A 90 23.46 -8.64 -8.35
CA GLY A 90 22.81 -7.96 -9.48
C GLY A 90 22.65 -8.84 -10.72
N HIS A 91 23.59 -9.74 -11.00
CA HIS A 91 23.47 -10.65 -12.14
C HIS A 91 22.39 -11.72 -11.90
N TYR A 92 22.28 -12.19 -10.65
CA TYR A 92 21.20 -13.09 -10.27
C TYR A 92 19.84 -12.40 -10.30
N ARG A 93 19.76 -11.12 -9.95
CA ARG A 93 18.54 -10.31 -10.10
C ARG A 93 18.05 -10.28 -11.55
N ASP A 94 18.93 -9.95 -12.50
CA ASP A 94 18.57 -9.89 -13.92
C ASP A 94 18.13 -11.27 -14.45
N PHE A 95 18.83 -12.33 -14.05
CA PHE A 95 18.45 -13.71 -14.38
C PHE A 95 17.07 -14.09 -13.84
N VAL A 96 16.76 -13.73 -12.58
CA VAL A 96 15.45 -14.02 -11.98
C VAL A 96 14.33 -13.29 -12.70
N VAL A 97 14.54 -12.02 -13.08
CA VAL A 97 13.55 -11.25 -13.85
C VAL A 97 13.28 -11.92 -15.21
N GLN A 98 14.33 -12.27 -15.96
CA GLN A 98 14.19 -12.96 -17.25
C GLN A 98 13.51 -14.32 -17.11
N ALA A 99 13.85 -15.09 -16.07
CA ALA A 99 13.23 -16.38 -15.81
C ALA A 99 11.74 -16.25 -15.46
N LEU A 100 11.37 -15.25 -14.65
CA LEU A 100 9.98 -14.97 -14.32
C LEU A 100 9.20 -14.47 -15.55
N GLU A 101 9.79 -13.64 -16.39
CA GLU A 101 9.17 -13.18 -17.63
C GLU A 101 8.89 -14.36 -18.59
N SER A 102 9.89 -15.22 -18.80
CA SER A 102 9.74 -16.45 -19.59
C SER A 102 8.67 -17.40 -19.04
N LEU A 103 8.56 -17.52 -17.71
CA LEU A 103 7.52 -18.29 -17.04
C LEU A 103 6.13 -17.66 -17.26
N ILE A 104 6.00 -16.33 -17.17
CA ILE A 104 4.73 -15.62 -17.37
C ILE A 104 4.21 -15.79 -18.80
N GLU A 105 5.10 -15.73 -19.79
CA GLU A 105 4.76 -15.93 -21.19
C GLU A 105 4.29 -17.36 -21.48
N SER A 106 4.95 -18.34 -20.85
CA SER A 106 4.70 -19.77 -21.04
C SER A 106 3.46 -20.26 -20.28
N ASP A 107 3.47 -20.12 -18.96
CA ASP A 107 2.37 -20.50 -18.07
C ASP A 107 2.49 -19.78 -16.71
N VAL A 108 1.65 -18.76 -16.52
CA VAL A 108 1.59 -17.98 -15.28
C VAL A 108 1.24 -18.84 -14.06
N THR A 109 0.56 -19.98 -14.23
CA THR A 109 0.17 -20.87 -13.13
C THR A 109 1.35 -21.62 -12.52
N ALA A 110 2.48 -21.73 -13.22
CA ALA A 110 3.70 -22.31 -12.66
C ALA A 110 4.22 -21.52 -11.45
N ILE A 111 4.00 -20.20 -11.42
CA ILE A 111 4.41 -19.32 -10.32
C ILE A 111 3.64 -19.65 -9.03
N THR A 112 2.38 -20.06 -9.15
CA THR A 112 1.54 -20.37 -7.98
C THR A 112 1.78 -21.77 -7.42
N ILE A 113 2.21 -22.71 -8.28
CA ILE A 113 2.44 -24.10 -7.89
C ILE A 113 3.80 -24.26 -7.18
N ASN A 114 4.83 -23.53 -7.62
CA ASN A 114 6.16 -23.64 -7.04
C ASN A 114 6.42 -22.54 -5.99
N PRO A 115 6.65 -22.91 -4.71
CA PRO A 115 6.86 -21.93 -3.64
C PRO A 115 8.11 -21.07 -3.84
N VAL A 116 9.12 -21.56 -4.57
CA VAL A 116 10.34 -20.78 -4.88
C VAL A 116 10.00 -19.63 -5.82
N PHE A 117 9.23 -19.88 -6.88
CA PHE A 117 8.82 -18.85 -7.83
C PHE A 117 7.90 -17.82 -7.17
N GLY A 118 6.97 -18.24 -6.32
CA GLY A 118 6.14 -17.31 -5.55
C GLY A 118 6.96 -16.41 -4.61
N THR A 119 8.01 -16.95 -3.98
CA THR A 119 8.87 -16.15 -3.08
C THR A 119 9.76 -15.18 -3.86
N LEU A 120 10.30 -15.60 -5.00
CA LEU A 120 11.04 -14.72 -5.91
C LEU A 120 10.15 -13.63 -6.50
N TRP A 121 8.94 -13.97 -6.93
CA TRP A 121 7.92 -13.03 -7.41
C TRP A 121 7.68 -11.91 -6.39
N ARG A 122 7.35 -12.25 -5.13
CA ARG A 122 7.17 -11.25 -4.06
C ARG A 122 8.41 -10.40 -3.82
N THR A 123 9.59 -11.02 -3.91
CA THR A 123 10.87 -10.30 -3.73
C THR A 123 11.08 -9.26 -4.83
N VAL A 124 10.82 -9.63 -6.09
CA VAL A 124 10.86 -8.72 -7.24
C VAL A 124 9.78 -7.64 -7.10
N CYS A 125 8.56 -7.99 -6.69
CA CYS A 125 7.49 -7.01 -6.46
C CYS A 125 7.83 -5.98 -5.37
N ASN A 126 8.66 -6.34 -4.40
CA ASN A 126 9.13 -5.45 -3.34
C ASN A 126 10.35 -4.59 -3.75
N ASP A 127 11.07 -4.98 -4.80
CA ASP A 127 12.27 -4.31 -5.29
C ASP A 127 11.94 -3.14 -6.23
N ARG A 128 11.65 -1.98 -5.64
CA ARG A 128 11.25 -0.76 -6.36
C ARG A 128 12.36 -0.08 -7.14
N GLU A 129 13.62 -0.40 -6.85
CA GLU A 129 14.77 0.17 -7.55
C GLU A 129 15.03 -0.53 -8.89
N ASN A 130 14.37 -1.66 -9.15
CA ASN A 130 14.52 -2.39 -10.40
C ASN A 130 13.56 -1.86 -11.48
N PRO A 131 14.06 -1.26 -12.58
CA PRO A 131 13.22 -0.72 -13.65
C PRO A 131 12.40 -1.80 -14.38
N ALA A 132 12.83 -3.07 -14.35
CA ALA A 132 12.11 -4.17 -14.99
C ALA A 132 10.88 -4.65 -14.20
N ARG A 133 10.74 -4.23 -12.93
CA ARG A 133 9.63 -4.62 -12.06
C ARG A 133 8.27 -4.27 -12.65
N ASP A 134 8.09 -3.03 -13.08
CA ASP A 134 6.77 -2.54 -13.48
C ASP A 134 6.29 -3.20 -14.78
N GLY A 135 7.23 -3.43 -15.72
CA GLY A 135 6.98 -4.24 -16.92
C GLY A 135 6.58 -5.66 -16.57
N LEU A 136 7.27 -6.30 -15.62
CA LEU A 136 6.95 -7.66 -15.17
C LEU A 136 5.57 -7.75 -14.51
N ILE A 137 5.21 -6.78 -13.65
CA ILE A 137 3.87 -6.70 -13.02
C ILE A 137 2.78 -6.54 -14.07
N GLN A 138 3.00 -5.69 -15.07
CA GLN A 138 2.04 -5.47 -16.16
C GLN A 138 1.87 -6.74 -17.01
N SER A 139 2.98 -7.38 -17.42
CA SER A 139 2.96 -8.63 -18.17
C SER A 139 2.25 -9.75 -17.40
N PHE A 140 2.49 -9.85 -16.09
CA PHE A 140 1.80 -10.79 -15.23
C PHE A 140 0.29 -10.51 -15.19
N GLY A 141 -0.12 -9.25 -14.95
CA GLY A 141 -1.54 -8.87 -14.93
C GLY A 141 -2.25 -9.23 -16.23
N TYR A 142 -1.63 -8.92 -17.38
CA TYR A 142 -2.16 -9.27 -18.70
C TYR A 142 -2.27 -10.79 -18.90
N ALA A 143 -1.27 -11.55 -18.47
CA ALA A 143 -1.27 -13.01 -18.56
C ALA A 143 -2.40 -13.63 -17.71
N VAL A 144 -2.66 -13.10 -16.51
CA VAL A 144 -3.79 -13.52 -15.66
C VAL A 144 -5.13 -13.19 -16.29
N GLU A 145 -5.27 -12.02 -16.92
CA GLU A 145 -6.51 -11.65 -17.61
C GLU A 145 -6.82 -12.53 -18.80
N ARG A 146 -5.79 -12.97 -19.53
CA ARG A 146 -5.85 -13.82 -20.73
C ARG A 146 -6.20 -15.29 -20.43
N ILE A 147 -6.21 -15.71 -19.16
CA ILE A 147 -6.62 -17.07 -18.79
C ILE A 147 -8.10 -17.27 -19.14
N ALA A 148 -8.36 -18.18 -20.10
CA ALA A 148 -9.72 -18.49 -20.56
C ALA A 148 -10.56 -19.28 -19.53
N ASP A 149 -9.88 -20.06 -18.69
CA ASP A 149 -10.50 -20.88 -17.65
C ASP A 149 -10.82 -20.05 -16.40
N VAL A 150 -12.10 -19.91 -16.10
CA VAL A 150 -12.63 -19.10 -14.99
C VAL A 150 -12.14 -19.59 -13.63
N ASP A 151 -11.99 -20.91 -13.45
CA ASP A 151 -11.55 -21.51 -12.19
C ASP A 151 -10.04 -21.37 -11.98
N LYS A 152 -9.26 -21.40 -13.06
CA LYS A 152 -7.83 -21.05 -12.99
C LYS A 152 -7.63 -19.57 -12.69
N LYS A 153 -8.43 -18.71 -13.32
CA LYS A 153 -8.37 -17.26 -13.13
C LYS A 153 -8.78 -16.87 -11.70
N SER A 154 -9.81 -17.48 -11.13
CA SER A 154 -10.22 -17.23 -9.75
C SER A 154 -9.17 -17.70 -8.74
N ARG A 155 -8.63 -18.92 -8.90
CA ARG A 155 -7.53 -19.42 -8.06
C ARG A 155 -6.29 -18.53 -8.13
N MET A 156 -5.97 -18.01 -9.30
CA MET A 156 -4.85 -17.09 -9.50
C MET A 156 -5.07 -15.75 -8.76
N ARG A 157 -6.30 -15.22 -8.81
CA ARG A 157 -6.66 -14.01 -8.05
C ARG A 157 -6.57 -14.23 -6.53
N ILE A 158 -7.09 -15.36 -6.05
CA ILE A 158 -6.96 -15.74 -4.63
C ILE A 158 -5.49 -15.87 -4.24
N TRP A 159 -4.67 -16.52 -5.08
CA TRP A 159 -3.24 -16.66 -4.80
C TRP A 159 -2.49 -15.32 -4.79
N LEU A 160 -2.89 -14.37 -5.64
CA LEU A 160 -2.36 -13.01 -5.61
C LEU A 160 -2.68 -12.34 -4.27
N GLU A 161 -3.94 -12.41 -3.86
CA GLU A 161 -4.40 -11.89 -2.57
C GLU A 161 -3.63 -12.51 -1.39
N GLU A 162 -3.46 -13.84 -1.38
CA GLU A 162 -2.65 -14.57 -0.39
C GLU A 162 -1.17 -14.21 -0.47
N SER A 163 -0.65 -13.92 -1.66
CA SER A 163 0.75 -13.54 -1.85
C SER A 163 1.08 -12.15 -1.34
N TYR A 164 0.06 -11.31 -1.13
CA TYR A 164 0.15 -10.03 -0.43
C TYR A 164 -0.34 -10.12 1.03
N ASP A 165 -0.57 -11.31 1.58
CA ASP A 165 -0.87 -11.50 2.99
C ASP A 165 0.43 -11.51 3.82
N TYR A 166 0.70 -10.39 4.49
CA TYR A 166 1.82 -10.22 5.39
C TYR A 166 1.45 -10.49 6.86
N ALA A 167 0.37 -11.19 7.19
CA ALA A 167 -0.15 -11.29 8.55
C ALA A 167 0.88 -11.88 9.53
N ALA A 168 1.58 -12.94 9.11
CA ALA A 168 2.63 -13.56 9.91
C ALA A 168 3.83 -12.61 10.13
N GLU A 169 4.22 -11.85 9.10
CA GLU A 169 5.30 -10.87 9.21
C GLU A 169 4.90 -9.71 10.12
N ILE A 170 3.67 -9.22 10.01
CA ILE A 170 3.13 -8.14 10.84
C ILE A 170 3.07 -8.58 12.31
N LYS A 171 2.57 -9.79 12.58
CA LYS A 171 2.60 -10.38 13.94
C LYS A 171 4.03 -10.46 14.48
N HIS A 172 5.00 -10.81 13.65
CA HIS A 172 6.41 -10.82 14.03
C HIS A 172 6.96 -9.41 14.30
N ILE A 173 6.58 -8.40 13.52
CA ILE A 173 6.95 -6.99 13.73
C ILE A 173 6.39 -6.49 15.07
N ILE A 174 5.12 -6.76 15.36
CA ILE A 174 4.48 -6.39 16.63
C ILE A 174 5.13 -7.15 17.80
N GLY A 175 5.43 -8.44 17.61
CA GLY A 175 6.08 -9.27 18.62
C GLY A 175 7.49 -8.81 19.01
N LYS A 176 8.21 -8.10 18.11
CA LYS A 176 9.51 -7.48 18.41
C LYS A 176 9.42 -6.27 19.34
N VAL A 177 8.24 -5.68 19.52
CA VAL A 177 8.06 -4.55 20.44
C VAL A 177 8.03 -5.09 21.88
N PRO A 178 8.91 -4.59 22.77
CA PRO A 178 8.90 -4.95 24.19
C PRO A 178 7.52 -4.72 24.81
N LEU A 179 7.12 -5.54 25.77
CA LEU A 179 5.80 -5.46 26.41
C LEU A 179 5.49 -4.06 26.99
N GLU A 180 6.52 -3.39 27.50
CA GLU A 180 6.46 -2.04 28.07
C GLU A 180 6.13 -0.97 27.01
N ASP A 181 6.64 -1.16 25.78
CA ASP A 181 6.46 -0.24 24.65
C ASP A 181 5.22 -0.60 23.79
N ARG A 182 4.42 -1.60 24.19
CA ARG A 182 3.22 -2.00 23.44
C ARG A 182 2.05 -1.03 23.59
N PHE A 183 2.08 -0.18 24.60
CA PHE A 183 1.14 0.91 24.81
C PHE A 183 1.87 2.25 24.67
N PRO A 184 1.27 3.28 24.07
CA PRO A 184 -0.10 3.33 23.56
C PRO A 184 -0.32 2.45 22.32
N CYS A 185 -1.55 1.98 22.11
CA CYS A 185 -1.91 1.20 20.94
C CYS A 185 -3.24 1.61 20.33
N VAL A 186 -3.44 1.18 19.09
CA VAL A 186 -4.65 1.39 18.31
C VAL A 186 -5.23 0.05 17.91
N PHE A 187 -6.55 -0.08 18.00
CA PHE A 187 -7.30 -1.22 17.48
C PHE A 187 -8.68 -0.77 16.98
N LEU A 188 -9.36 -1.64 16.25
CA LEU A 188 -10.75 -1.47 15.84
C LEU A 188 -11.60 -2.42 16.67
N ASP A 189 -12.62 -1.89 17.35
CA ASP A 189 -13.50 -2.72 18.17
C ASP A 189 -14.49 -3.49 17.26
N PRO A 190 -14.43 -4.83 17.21
CA PRO A 190 -15.32 -5.61 16.35
C PRO A 190 -16.78 -5.61 16.83
N THR A 191 -17.05 -5.15 18.05
CA THR A 191 -18.41 -5.01 18.60
C THR A 191 -19.11 -3.74 18.13
N GLU A 192 -18.38 -2.79 17.54
CA GLU A 192 -18.99 -1.62 16.92
C GLU A 192 -19.68 -1.99 15.60
N ASN A 193 -20.99 -1.74 15.51
CA ASN A 193 -21.73 -1.95 14.28
C ASN A 193 -21.41 -0.85 13.26
N PHE A 194 -20.81 -1.24 12.12
CA PHE A 194 -20.57 -0.38 10.96
C PHE A 194 -21.77 -0.29 10.02
N LYS A 195 -22.86 -1.01 10.31
CA LYS A 195 -24.15 -0.79 9.65
C LYS A 195 -24.59 0.62 9.98
N ALA A 196 -24.66 1.46 8.95
CA ALA A 196 -24.97 2.88 9.02
C ALA A 196 -25.89 3.23 10.19
N ALA A 197 -25.37 4.01 11.15
CA ALA A 197 -26.25 4.93 11.86
C ALA A 197 -26.91 5.76 10.78
N GLY A 198 -28.22 5.56 10.56
CA GLY A 198 -29.00 6.16 9.48
C GLY A 198 -29.20 7.68 9.61
N ALA A 199 -28.14 8.43 9.91
CA ALA A 199 -28.19 9.87 10.16
C ALA A 199 -27.34 10.71 9.20
N ASP A 200 -26.33 10.18 8.51
CA ASP A 200 -25.46 10.99 7.63
C ASP A 200 -25.50 10.57 6.14
N VAL A 201 -26.57 9.89 5.72
CA VAL A 201 -26.85 9.57 4.31
C VAL A 201 -27.54 10.75 3.58
N HIS A 202 -27.50 11.97 4.15
CA HIS A 202 -27.94 13.18 3.46
C HIS A 202 -26.85 13.86 2.62
N ILE A 203 -25.63 13.30 2.56
CA ILE A 203 -24.53 13.75 1.67
C ILE A 203 -24.27 12.71 0.56
N LEU A 204 -25.34 12.17 -0.03
CA LEU A 204 -25.33 11.34 -1.24
C LEU A 204 -26.16 12.00 -2.35
N GLN A 205 -25.85 13.25 -2.68
CA GLN A 205 -26.31 13.86 -3.92
C GLN A 205 -25.10 14.13 -4.81
N ASP A 206 -24.57 13.04 -5.38
CA ASP A 206 -23.92 13.08 -6.68
C ASP A 206 -23.98 11.69 -7.31
N GLY A 207 -25.03 11.47 -8.11
CA GLY A 207 -25.13 10.61 -9.30
C GLY A 207 -24.47 9.23 -9.42
N GLY A 208 -23.95 8.60 -8.36
CA GLY A 208 -23.34 7.26 -8.41
C GLY A 208 -24.19 6.23 -7.69
N GLU A 209 -24.35 5.04 -8.29
CA GLU A 209 -25.03 3.89 -7.71
C GLU A 209 -24.62 3.66 -6.25
N VAL A 210 -25.63 3.45 -5.40
CA VAL A 210 -25.45 3.19 -3.97
C VAL A 210 -24.94 1.76 -3.80
N ASP A 211 -23.61 1.61 -3.75
CA ASP A 211 -23.02 0.33 -3.36
C ASP A 211 -23.46 0.01 -1.92
N ASN A 212 -24.23 -1.07 -1.79
CA ASN A 212 -24.80 -1.57 -0.54
C ASN A 212 -23.74 -2.31 0.32
N CYS A 213 -22.46 -1.96 0.16
CA CYS A 213 -21.32 -2.59 0.84
C CYS A 213 -21.15 -1.96 2.23
N ASN A 214 -20.89 -2.77 3.27
CA ASN A 214 -20.65 -2.21 4.60
C ASN A 214 -19.38 -1.34 4.58
N ALA A 215 -19.31 -0.35 5.48
CA ALA A 215 -18.19 0.58 5.54
C ALA A 215 -16.82 -0.12 5.79
N THR A 216 -16.83 -1.34 6.33
CA THR A 216 -15.65 -2.16 6.64
C THR A 216 -15.28 -3.19 5.59
N ASP A 217 -16.13 -3.41 4.58
CA ASP A 217 -15.91 -4.47 3.58
C ASP A 217 -14.92 -3.98 2.52
N PHE A 218 -13.64 -3.97 2.86
CA PHE A 218 -12.55 -3.63 1.94
C PHE A 218 -11.92 -4.87 1.34
N THR A 219 -11.68 -4.82 0.04
CA THR A 219 -10.76 -5.74 -0.64
C THR A 219 -9.31 -5.29 -0.44
N ARG A 220 -8.36 -6.22 -0.54
CA ARG A 220 -6.94 -5.90 -0.42
C ARG A 220 -6.50 -4.95 -1.53
N ASP A 221 -7.00 -5.16 -2.74
CA ASP A 221 -6.69 -4.32 -3.90
C ASP A 221 -7.13 -2.87 -3.66
N GLU A 222 -8.35 -2.64 -3.15
CA GLU A 222 -8.82 -1.29 -2.79
C GLU A 222 -7.88 -0.59 -1.78
N LEU A 223 -7.37 -1.32 -0.78
CA LEU A 223 -6.47 -0.75 0.23
C LEU A 223 -5.07 -0.47 -0.32
N LEU A 224 -4.57 -1.29 -1.25
CA LEU A 224 -3.26 -1.09 -1.86
C LEU A 224 -3.28 0.04 -2.92
N GLU A 225 -4.44 0.31 -3.51
CA GLU A 225 -4.63 1.37 -4.51
C GLU A 225 -4.62 2.80 -3.92
N ILE A 226 -4.66 2.96 -2.59
CA ILE A 226 -4.56 4.27 -1.91
C ILE A 226 -3.35 5.07 -2.40
N GLY A 227 -2.20 4.42 -2.61
CA GLY A 227 -0.98 5.10 -3.04
C GLY A 227 -0.90 5.41 -4.53
N ARG A 228 -1.79 4.85 -5.35
CA ARG A 228 -1.79 5.00 -6.80
C ARG A 228 -2.90 5.92 -7.29
N SER A 229 -4.11 5.69 -6.81
CA SER A 229 -5.30 6.38 -7.31
C SER A 229 -5.85 7.42 -6.33
N CYS A 230 -5.62 7.29 -5.01
CA CYS A 230 -6.31 8.12 -3.99
C CYS A 230 -7.80 8.32 -4.30
N ASP A 231 -8.51 7.25 -4.69
CA ASP A 231 -9.93 7.34 -5.04
C ASP A 231 -10.72 7.94 -3.87
N HIS A 232 -11.46 9.01 -4.15
CA HIS A 232 -12.25 9.73 -3.16
C HIS A 232 -13.30 8.83 -2.47
N ARG A 233 -13.82 7.80 -3.17
CA ARG A 233 -14.80 6.85 -2.62
C ARG A 233 -14.15 5.97 -1.57
N ILE A 234 -12.98 5.41 -1.89
CA ILE A 234 -12.19 4.56 -1.00
C ILE A 234 -11.71 5.38 0.20
N LEU A 235 -11.14 6.58 -0.04
CA LEU A 235 -10.67 7.47 1.03
C LEU A 235 -11.81 7.90 1.98
N ARG A 236 -13.02 8.15 1.46
CA ARG A 236 -14.18 8.50 2.29
C ARG A 236 -14.60 7.32 3.17
N ARG A 237 -14.72 6.12 2.61
CA ARG A 237 -15.03 4.89 3.39
C ARG A 237 -13.95 4.63 4.43
N LEU A 238 -12.69 4.73 4.03
CA LEU A 238 -11.56 4.48 4.92
C LEU A 238 -11.51 5.52 6.05
N GLY A 239 -11.74 6.80 5.74
CA GLY A 239 -11.82 7.85 6.74
C GLY A 239 -12.86 7.54 7.83
N LEU A 240 -14.05 7.06 7.45
CA LEU A 240 -15.10 6.66 8.40
C LEU A 240 -14.63 5.53 9.33
N VAL A 241 -13.92 4.52 8.80
CA VAL A 241 -13.37 3.43 9.61
C VAL A 241 -12.24 3.92 10.50
N LEU A 242 -11.32 4.75 9.99
CA LEU A 242 -10.20 5.29 10.75
C LEU A 242 -10.67 6.17 11.93
N THR A 243 -11.74 6.95 11.76
CA THR A 243 -12.29 7.76 12.87
C THR A 243 -12.89 6.95 14.02
N ARG A 244 -13.16 5.65 13.78
CA ARG A 244 -13.66 4.71 14.81
C ARG A 244 -12.56 3.85 15.43
N LEU A 245 -11.30 4.14 15.11
CA LEU A 245 -10.18 3.49 15.77
C LEU A 245 -10.12 3.90 17.24
N THR A 246 -10.07 2.91 18.12
CA THR A 246 -9.96 3.11 19.55
C THR A 246 -8.49 3.23 19.91
N TYR A 247 -8.15 4.34 20.57
CA TYR A 247 -6.82 4.61 21.09
C TYR A 247 -6.76 4.33 22.59
N VAL A 248 -5.75 3.57 23.02
CA VAL A 248 -5.58 3.17 24.42
C VAL A 248 -4.18 3.53 24.90
N ARG A 249 -4.08 4.24 26.03
CA ARG A 249 -2.80 4.69 26.59
C ARG A 249 -2.12 3.66 27.46
N SER A 250 -2.88 2.84 28.17
CA SER A 250 -2.35 1.86 29.10
C SER A 250 -3.18 0.57 29.10
N ARG A 251 -2.63 -0.52 29.65
CA ARG A 251 -3.31 -1.82 29.67
C ARG A 251 -4.61 -1.79 30.47
N GLU A 252 -4.70 -0.92 31.47
CA GLU A 252 -5.86 -0.80 32.36
C GLU A 252 -7.09 -0.23 31.63
N GLU A 253 -6.87 0.70 30.69
CA GLU A 253 -7.89 1.37 29.89
C GLU A 253 -8.56 0.45 28.85
N LEU A 254 -8.03 -0.76 28.62
CA LEU A 254 -8.65 -1.71 27.70
C LEU A 254 -10.05 -2.14 28.19
N PRO A 255 -11.07 -2.11 27.29
CA PRO A 255 -12.40 -2.65 27.61
C PRO A 255 -12.35 -4.13 28.00
N ALA A 256 -13.23 -4.56 28.90
CA ALA A 256 -13.24 -5.93 29.42
C ALA A 256 -13.44 -6.99 28.32
N HIS A 257 -14.36 -6.74 27.37
CA HIS A 257 -14.62 -7.64 26.24
C HIS A 257 -13.42 -7.77 25.28
N ILE A 258 -12.55 -6.76 25.22
CA ILE A 258 -11.33 -6.77 24.41
C ILE A 258 -10.18 -7.44 25.17
N LYS A 259 -10.11 -7.30 26.50
CA LYS A 259 -9.11 -7.99 27.34
C LYS A 259 -9.24 -9.51 27.21
N GLU A 260 -10.47 -10.02 27.14
CA GLU A 260 -10.75 -11.46 27.01
C GLU A 260 -10.44 -12.00 25.61
N ALA A 261 -10.54 -11.17 24.56
CA ALA A 261 -10.22 -11.51 23.17
C ALA A 261 -8.75 -11.22 22.81
N GLU A 262 -7.81 -11.44 23.75
CA GLU A 262 -6.43 -10.92 23.69
C GLU A 262 -5.64 -11.28 22.43
N ASP A 263 -5.93 -12.44 21.81
CA ASP A 263 -5.21 -12.97 20.64
C ASP A 263 -5.90 -12.75 19.28
N ASP A 264 -7.20 -12.46 19.26
CA ASP A 264 -7.98 -12.38 18.01
C ASP A 264 -8.01 -10.96 17.41
N ILE A 265 -7.86 -9.93 18.25
CA ILE A 265 -8.00 -8.54 17.81
C ILE A 265 -6.61 -7.92 17.57
N PRO A 266 -6.27 -7.54 16.31
CA PRO A 266 -4.98 -6.93 16.00
C PRO A 266 -4.83 -5.57 16.70
N ARG A 267 -3.76 -5.44 17.49
CA ARG A 267 -3.39 -4.20 18.20
C ARG A 267 -2.07 -3.70 17.68
N ILE A 268 -2.03 -2.44 17.26
CA ILE A 268 -0.83 -1.84 16.70
C ILE A 268 -0.27 -0.80 17.68
N PRO A 269 0.92 -1.04 18.26
CA PRO A 269 1.58 -0.06 19.13
C PRO A 269 2.01 1.19 18.37
N THR A 270 1.78 2.37 18.94
CA THR A 270 2.25 3.64 18.36
C THR A 270 3.77 3.79 18.41
N ALA A 271 4.46 3.04 19.28
CA ALA A 271 5.91 2.95 19.31
C ALA A 271 6.53 2.55 17.96
N LEU A 272 5.78 1.82 17.12
CA LEU A 272 6.20 1.47 15.76
C LEU A 272 6.35 2.68 14.81
N ALA A 273 5.86 3.86 15.18
CA ALA A 273 6.04 5.10 14.43
C ALA A 273 7.42 5.74 14.67
N THR A 274 8.17 5.24 15.66
CA THR A 274 9.51 5.77 15.97
C THR A 274 10.59 5.22 15.04
N SER A 275 11.71 5.94 14.96
CA SER A 275 12.88 5.50 14.19
C SER A 275 13.48 4.18 14.69
N LYS A 276 13.40 3.90 16.01
CA LYS A 276 13.82 2.64 16.66
C LYS A 276 13.18 1.40 15.99
N HIS A 277 11.95 1.53 15.52
CA HIS A 277 11.18 0.46 14.91
C HIS A 277 10.98 0.64 13.39
N GLN A 278 11.87 1.39 12.72
CA GLN A 278 11.85 1.60 11.28
C GLN A 278 10.57 2.27 10.75
N ARG A 279 9.85 3.04 11.59
CA ARG A 279 8.66 3.80 11.17
C ARG A 279 7.62 2.93 10.43
N LYS A 280 7.35 1.73 10.96
CA LYS A 280 6.45 0.77 10.31
C LYS A 280 4.98 0.97 10.65
N PHE A 281 4.64 1.82 11.62
CA PHE A 281 3.26 2.03 12.08
C PHE A 281 2.27 2.26 10.94
N TRP A 282 2.48 3.31 10.13
CA TRP A 282 1.60 3.65 9.01
C TRP A 282 1.60 2.60 7.89
N ARG A 283 2.68 1.82 7.80
CA ARG A 283 2.79 0.73 6.83
C ARG A 283 1.94 -0.47 7.19
N ILE A 284 1.67 -0.72 8.48
CA ILE A 284 0.89 -1.87 8.92
C ILE A 284 -0.48 -1.50 9.49
N LEU A 285 -0.82 -0.21 9.57
CA LEU A 285 -2.05 0.25 10.22
C LEU A 285 -3.32 -0.42 9.67
N LEU A 286 -3.37 -0.63 8.35
CA LEU A 286 -4.52 -1.26 7.69
C LEU A 286 -4.68 -2.76 7.99
N HIS A 287 -3.71 -3.39 8.64
CA HIS A 287 -3.83 -4.73 9.20
C HIS A 287 -4.98 -4.86 10.20
N ILE A 288 -5.37 -3.74 10.85
CA ILE A 288 -6.50 -3.69 11.77
C ILE A 288 -7.84 -3.90 11.03
N ILE A 289 -7.93 -3.41 9.79
CA ILE A 289 -9.16 -3.49 8.98
C ILE A 289 -9.17 -4.81 8.22
N LEU A 290 -8.09 -5.10 7.49
CA LEU A 290 -7.93 -6.33 6.72
C LEU A 290 -6.59 -6.97 7.09
N PRO A 291 -6.60 -8.12 7.79
CA PRO A 291 -5.39 -8.84 8.15
C PRO A 291 -4.48 -9.11 6.94
N GLY A 292 -3.18 -9.03 7.18
CA GLY A 292 -2.15 -9.15 6.16
C GLY A 292 -1.84 -7.90 5.35
N THR A 293 -2.62 -6.83 5.45
CA THR A 293 -2.40 -5.63 4.64
C THR A 293 -1.16 -4.87 5.09
N MET A 294 -0.18 -4.73 4.19
CA MET A 294 1.02 -3.95 4.41
C MET A 294 1.27 -2.98 3.26
N LEU A 295 1.39 -1.70 3.60
CA LEU A 295 1.69 -0.63 2.68
C LEU A 295 3.19 -0.41 2.53
N SER A 296 3.57 0.09 1.37
CA SER A 296 4.88 0.72 1.17
C SER A 296 4.93 2.13 1.79
N ALA A 297 6.12 2.72 1.84
CA ALA A 297 6.36 4.01 2.49
C ALA A 297 5.41 5.13 2.02
N ARG A 298 5.26 5.35 0.71
CA ARG A 298 4.43 6.44 0.16
C ARG A 298 2.92 6.33 0.49
N PRO A 299 2.21 5.21 0.20
CA PRO A 299 0.84 5.02 0.67
C PRO A 299 0.71 5.06 2.20
N GLY A 300 1.73 4.63 2.95
CA GLY A 300 1.77 4.82 4.40
C GLY A 300 1.79 6.30 4.81
N ALA A 301 2.61 7.12 4.14
CA ALA A 301 2.63 8.57 4.34
C ALA A 301 1.33 9.24 3.91
N LEU A 302 0.70 8.81 2.80
CA LEU A 302 -0.64 9.28 2.41
C LEU A 302 -1.72 8.92 3.44
N LEU A 303 -1.63 7.73 4.04
CA LEU A 303 -2.50 7.33 5.14
C LEU A 303 -2.29 8.22 6.39
N ALA A 304 -1.05 8.61 6.67
CA ALA A 304 -0.74 9.60 7.70
C ALA A 304 -1.38 10.96 7.39
N ALA A 305 -1.26 11.47 6.16
CA ALA A 305 -1.94 12.70 5.73
C ALA A 305 -3.46 12.61 5.86
N LEU A 306 -4.05 11.47 5.50
CA LEU A 306 -5.49 11.23 5.68
C LEU A 306 -5.88 11.31 7.17
N SER A 307 -5.09 10.73 8.07
CA SER A 307 -5.37 10.77 9.52
C SER A 307 -5.37 12.19 10.08
N LEU A 308 -4.49 13.07 9.58
CA LEU A 308 -4.47 14.49 9.93
C LEU A 308 -5.74 15.19 9.44
N ARG A 309 -6.11 14.96 8.17
CA ARG A 309 -7.35 15.52 7.59
C ARG A 309 -8.60 15.08 8.35
N MET A 310 -8.62 13.84 8.85
CA MET A 310 -9.73 13.32 9.67
C MET A 310 -9.70 13.80 11.13
N GLY A 311 -8.67 14.55 11.54
CA GLY A 311 -8.58 15.15 12.87
C GLY A 311 -8.24 14.17 14.00
N MET A 312 -7.56 13.05 13.69
CA MET A 312 -7.20 12.02 14.67
C MET A 312 -6.13 12.49 15.67
N GLN A 313 -6.55 13.18 16.73
CA GLN A 313 -5.66 13.80 17.72
C GLN A 313 -4.57 12.86 18.28
N PRO A 314 -4.87 11.60 18.69
CA PRO A 314 -3.87 10.75 19.33
C PRO A 314 -2.74 10.30 18.40
N LEU A 315 -2.98 10.32 17.07
CA LEU A 315 -2.00 9.91 16.06
C LEU A 315 -1.32 11.08 15.37
N ARG A 316 -1.69 12.32 15.72
CA ARG A 316 -1.18 13.53 15.08
C ARG A 316 0.34 13.61 15.05
N GLU A 317 0.99 13.44 16.20
CA GLU A 317 2.46 13.53 16.27
C GLU A 317 3.14 12.44 15.43
N ALA A 318 2.60 11.22 15.45
CA ALA A 318 3.08 10.11 14.64
C ALA A 318 2.88 10.37 13.14
N ALA A 319 1.80 11.07 12.76
CA ALA A 319 1.52 11.44 11.38
C ALA A 319 2.43 12.56 10.88
N ASP A 320 2.60 13.63 11.67
CA ASP A 320 3.50 14.74 11.37
C ASP A 320 4.93 14.22 11.15
N HIS A 321 5.40 13.35 12.03
CA HIS A 321 6.74 12.76 11.93
C HIS A 321 6.92 11.94 10.65
N GLU A 322 5.92 11.14 10.26
CA GLU A 322 5.99 10.35 9.01
C GLU A 322 6.07 11.26 7.78
N LEU A 323 5.24 12.30 7.73
CA LEU A 323 5.17 13.23 6.61
C LEU A 323 6.43 14.07 6.47
N VAL A 324 6.97 14.60 7.57
CA VAL A 324 8.24 15.35 7.56
C VAL A 324 9.39 14.44 7.10
N CYS A 325 9.42 13.19 7.55
CA CYS A 325 10.44 12.22 7.11
C CYS A 325 10.32 11.85 5.62
N PHE A 326 9.13 11.96 5.04
CA PHE A 326 8.88 11.66 3.64
C PHE A 326 9.00 12.90 2.72
N SER A 327 9.21 14.10 3.27
CA SER A 327 9.19 15.39 2.58
C SER A 327 10.03 15.46 1.29
N ARG A 328 11.20 14.84 1.25
CA ARG A 328 12.10 14.87 0.08
C ARG A 328 11.85 13.75 -0.92
N ASN A 329 10.96 12.82 -0.59
CA ASN A 329 10.68 11.63 -1.39
C ASN A 329 9.33 11.74 -2.11
N TRP A 330 8.65 12.88 -2.02
CA TRP A 330 7.38 13.07 -2.73
C TRP A 330 7.60 13.06 -4.24
N ASN A 331 8.58 13.80 -4.76
CA ASN A 331 8.81 13.94 -6.20
C ASN A 331 10.22 13.48 -6.59
N THR A 332 10.36 12.22 -7.01
CA THR A 332 11.62 11.63 -7.50
C THR A 332 11.58 11.40 -9.01
N LEU A 333 12.61 11.87 -9.73
CA LEU A 333 12.71 11.73 -11.19
C LEU A 333 12.82 10.27 -11.65
N ASP A 334 13.29 9.39 -10.77
CA ASP A 334 13.52 7.96 -11.06
C ASP A 334 12.21 7.15 -11.19
N THR A 335 11.13 7.66 -10.62
CA THR A 335 9.80 7.06 -10.73
C THR A 335 8.82 8.15 -11.15
N PRO A 336 8.53 8.31 -12.46
CA PRO A 336 7.50 9.23 -12.91
C PRO A 336 6.15 8.71 -12.43
N GLU A 337 5.71 9.18 -11.27
CA GLU A 337 4.48 8.71 -10.64
C GLU A 337 3.26 9.43 -11.22
N ASN A 338 2.18 8.67 -11.41
CA ASN A 338 0.88 9.20 -11.81
C ASN A 338 0.27 9.97 -10.63
N TRP A 339 0.43 11.29 -10.62
CA TRP A 339 -0.19 12.14 -9.60
C TRP A 339 -1.68 12.32 -9.88
N ASN A 340 -2.54 11.78 -9.03
CA ASN A 340 -3.95 12.17 -9.00
C ASN A 340 -4.13 13.49 -8.22
N ALA A 341 -4.99 14.37 -8.72
CA ALA A 341 -5.40 15.61 -8.04
C ALA A 341 -5.91 15.34 -6.60
N GLY A 342 -6.54 14.20 -6.35
CA GLY A 342 -6.95 13.78 -5.00
C GLY A 342 -5.78 13.63 -4.03
N CYS A 343 -4.71 12.93 -4.43
CA CYS A 343 -3.51 12.78 -3.61
C CYS A 343 -2.82 14.13 -3.38
N LEU A 344 -2.66 14.92 -4.45
CA LEU A 344 -2.00 16.22 -4.38
C LEU A 344 -2.75 17.18 -3.44
N SER A 345 -4.08 17.23 -3.54
CA SER A 345 -4.92 18.07 -2.68
C SER A 345 -4.82 17.64 -1.21
N LEU A 346 -4.82 16.32 -0.94
CA LEU A 346 -4.65 15.79 0.41
C LEU A 346 -3.31 16.22 1.04
N LEU A 347 -2.22 16.18 0.26
CA LEU A 347 -0.90 16.59 0.73
C LEU A 347 -0.81 18.11 0.96
N LEU A 348 -1.37 18.91 0.05
CA LEU A 348 -1.44 20.36 0.21
C LEU A 348 -2.27 20.77 1.43
N ASP A 349 -3.36 20.05 1.72
CA ASP A 349 -4.17 20.27 2.91
C ASP A 349 -3.41 19.91 4.19
N ALA A 350 -2.69 18.79 4.20
CA ALA A 350 -1.88 18.37 5.34
C ALA A 350 -0.70 19.32 5.61
N ASP A 351 -0.02 19.80 4.56
CA ASP A 351 1.05 20.80 4.68
C ASP A 351 0.53 22.13 5.22
N ARG A 352 -0.63 22.60 4.73
CA ARG A 352 -1.27 23.82 5.23
C ARG A 352 -1.65 23.70 6.71
N ASP A 353 -2.29 22.61 7.11
CA ASP A 353 -2.65 22.35 8.52
C ASP A 353 -1.41 22.33 9.42
N TYR A 354 -0.33 21.68 8.99
CA TYR A 354 0.92 21.63 9.74
C TYR A 354 1.55 23.02 9.94
N GLU A 355 1.65 23.82 8.87
CA GLU A 355 2.20 25.18 8.94
C GLU A 355 1.32 26.13 9.77
N GLU A 356 -0.01 26.01 9.66
CA GLU A 356 -0.94 26.76 10.52
C GLU A 356 -0.74 26.40 11.99
N ARG A 357 -0.56 25.12 12.32
CA ARG A 357 -0.29 24.67 13.70
C ARG A 357 1.06 25.17 14.22
N ILE A 358 2.08 25.27 13.37
CA ILE A 358 3.36 25.88 13.75
C ILE A 358 3.18 27.37 14.02
N ALA A 359 2.49 28.10 13.15
CA ALA A 359 2.24 29.53 13.32
C ALA A 359 1.47 29.85 14.62
N HIS A 360 0.57 28.97 15.04
CA HIS A 360 -0.19 29.09 16.29
C HIS A 360 0.52 28.49 17.51
N ASN A 361 1.77 28.02 17.39
CA ASN A 361 2.54 27.36 18.45
C ASN A 361 1.87 26.10 19.03
N ILE A 362 1.03 25.42 18.24
CA ILE A 362 0.39 24.14 18.61
C ILE A 362 1.37 22.98 18.38
N THR A 363 2.23 23.09 17.38
CA THR A 363 3.22 22.08 17.00
C THR A 363 4.58 22.75 16.84
N THR A 364 5.64 22.12 17.35
CA THR A 364 7.00 22.62 17.23
C THR A 364 7.76 21.84 16.17
N ARG A 365 8.50 22.56 15.32
CA ARG A 365 9.47 21.94 14.41
C ARG A 365 10.63 21.35 15.23
N ARG A 366 11.12 20.18 14.83
CA ARG A 366 12.31 19.59 15.49
C ARG A 366 13.58 20.22 14.91
N ASP A 367 13.58 20.46 13.61
CA ASP A 367 14.61 21.18 12.86
C ASP A 367 13.98 22.42 12.17
N PRO A 368 14.66 23.58 12.13
CA PRO A 368 14.23 24.73 11.33
C PRO A 368 13.83 24.39 9.89
N ASP A 369 14.53 23.41 9.29
CA ASP A 369 14.32 22.97 7.90
C ASP A 369 13.21 21.91 7.75
N ASP A 370 12.59 21.46 8.86
CA ASP A 370 11.48 20.51 8.81
C ASP A 370 10.27 21.13 8.12
N CYS A 371 9.80 20.47 7.08
CA CYS A 371 8.56 20.79 6.37
C CYS A 371 7.92 19.50 5.84
N ILE A 372 6.62 19.51 5.59
CA ILE A 372 5.91 18.39 4.95
C ILE A 372 6.13 18.43 3.44
N LEU A 373 5.96 19.61 2.83
CA LEU A 373 6.28 19.86 1.43
C LEU A 373 7.33 20.96 1.29
N PRO A 374 8.45 20.70 0.59
CA PRO A 374 9.36 21.75 0.15
C PRO A 374 8.65 22.80 -0.72
N ASP A 375 9.14 24.04 -0.71
CA ASP A 375 8.55 25.14 -1.49
C ASP A 375 8.48 24.88 -3.01
N THR A 376 9.40 24.06 -3.53
CA THR A 376 9.39 23.61 -4.92
C THR A 376 8.22 22.68 -5.20
N ASP A 377 8.03 21.68 -4.35
CA ASP A 377 6.98 20.66 -4.49
C ASP A 377 5.60 21.27 -4.22
N ARG A 378 5.49 22.15 -3.22
CA ARG A 378 4.25 22.89 -2.93
C ARG A 378 3.75 23.66 -4.16
N ARG A 379 4.65 24.36 -4.85
CA ARG A 379 4.30 25.13 -6.06
C ARG A 379 3.94 24.21 -7.22
N LEU A 380 4.71 23.14 -7.43
CA LEU A 380 4.44 22.15 -8.48
C LEU A 380 3.08 21.48 -8.26
N PHE A 381 2.81 20.99 -7.06
CA PHE A 381 1.59 20.27 -6.72
C PHE A 381 0.37 21.15 -6.86
N LYS A 382 0.46 22.41 -6.40
CA LYS A 382 -0.60 23.40 -6.61
C LYS A 382 -0.88 23.63 -8.10
N ALA A 383 0.16 23.83 -8.92
CA ALA A 383 -0.01 24.02 -10.35
C ALA A 383 -0.63 22.80 -11.05
N LEU A 384 -0.27 21.59 -10.64
CA LEU A 384 -0.85 20.35 -11.17
C LEU A 384 -2.33 20.19 -10.79
N VAL A 385 -2.70 20.53 -9.55
CA VAL A 385 -4.10 20.54 -9.12
C VAL A 385 -4.90 21.59 -9.89
N ASP A 386 -4.39 22.81 -9.99
CA ASP A 386 -5.04 23.90 -10.73
C ASP A 386 -5.24 23.51 -12.21
N TYR A 387 -4.21 22.93 -12.84
CA TYR A 387 -4.31 22.42 -14.20
C TYR A 387 -5.38 21.34 -14.35
N LYS A 388 -5.41 20.35 -13.43
CA LYS A 388 -6.38 19.25 -13.51
C LYS A 388 -7.81 19.73 -13.27
N LEU A 389 -8.00 20.68 -12.35
CA LEU A 389 -9.29 21.33 -12.12
C LEU A 389 -9.74 22.13 -13.34
N LEU A 390 -8.83 22.84 -14.02
CA LEU A 390 -9.15 23.53 -15.28
C LEU A 390 -9.54 22.56 -16.39
N GLU A 391 -8.82 21.43 -16.53
CA GLU A 391 -9.14 20.37 -17.48
C GLU A 391 -10.55 19.79 -17.22
N MET A 392 -10.87 19.48 -15.96
CA MET A 392 -12.19 18.96 -15.58
C MET A 392 -13.32 19.97 -15.81
N ASN A 393 -13.03 21.26 -15.71
CA ASN A 393 -14.02 22.33 -15.87
C ASN A 393 -14.06 22.94 -17.27
N LEU A 394 -13.27 22.44 -18.22
CA LEU A 394 -13.15 23.00 -19.56
C LEU A 394 -14.49 23.02 -20.31
N ASP A 395 -15.30 21.97 -20.11
CA ASP A 395 -16.60 21.79 -20.75
C ASP A 395 -17.78 22.27 -19.86
N THR A 396 -17.50 22.85 -18.70
CA THR A 396 -18.56 23.26 -17.75
C THR A 396 -19.31 24.48 -18.28
N THR A 397 -20.58 24.29 -18.64
CA THR A 397 -21.44 25.38 -19.14
C THR A 397 -21.97 26.28 -18.02
N LEU A 398 -21.47 27.51 -17.91
CA LEU A 398 -21.96 28.49 -16.93
C LEU A 398 -23.33 29.06 -17.35
N HIS A 399 -24.36 28.83 -16.54
CA HIS A 399 -25.70 29.36 -16.78
C HIS A 399 -25.89 30.67 -15.99
N ALA A 400 -25.75 31.81 -16.66
CA ALA A 400 -26.05 33.11 -16.06
C ALA A 400 -27.57 33.36 -16.03
N LYS A 401 -28.18 33.34 -14.84
CA LYS A 401 -29.55 33.83 -14.65
C LYS A 401 -29.51 35.35 -14.54
N VAL A 402 -29.76 36.04 -15.64
CA VAL A 402 -29.94 37.49 -15.64
C VAL A 402 -31.30 37.81 -15.00
N GLY A 403 -31.28 38.48 -13.85
CA GLY A 403 -32.49 38.93 -13.17
C GLY A 403 -33.30 39.92 -14.03
N TRP A 404 -34.60 40.04 -13.73
CA TRP A 404 -35.49 40.93 -14.46
C TRP A 404 -35.06 42.39 -14.34
N LYS A 405 -34.84 43.05 -15.48
CA LYS A 405 -34.55 44.48 -15.57
C LYS A 405 -35.81 45.23 -16.04
N PRO A 406 -36.42 46.11 -15.23
CA PRO A 406 -37.57 46.90 -15.67
C PRO A 406 -37.19 47.80 -16.85
N GLN A 407 -37.91 47.68 -17.96
CA GLN A 407 -37.87 48.67 -19.03
C GLN A 407 -38.57 49.94 -18.54
N LYS A 408 -37.79 50.95 -18.14
CA LYS A 408 -38.34 52.28 -17.82
C LYS A 408 -38.61 53.03 -19.11
N SER A 409 -39.87 53.13 -19.52
CA SER A 409 -40.30 54.05 -20.56
C SER A 409 -40.14 55.49 -20.06
N ARG A 410 -39.38 56.31 -20.79
CA ARG A 410 -39.29 57.75 -20.53
C ARG A 410 -40.57 58.41 -21.04
N VAL A 411 -41.46 58.77 -20.13
CA VAL A 411 -42.63 59.61 -20.45
C VAL A 411 -42.19 61.07 -20.46
N ALA A 412 -42.70 61.86 -21.40
CA ALA A 412 -42.47 63.30 -21.41
C ALA A 412 -42.96 63.89 -20.08
N LEU A 413 -42.05 64.54 -19.35
CA LEU A 413 -42.43 65.40 -18.23
C LEU A 413 -43.46 66.39 -18.77
N GLY A 414 -44.59 66.54 -18.08
CA GLY A 414 -45.58 67.58 -18.39
C GLY A 414 -44.97 68.99 -18.32
N PRO A 415 -45.77 70.06 -18.42
CA PRO A 415 -45.24 71.42 -18.44
C PRO A 415 -44.24 71.65 -17.29
N VAL A 416 -43.06 72.16 -17.65
CA VAL A 416 -41.96 72.41 -16.71
C VAL A 416 -41.77 73.91 -16.53
N ALA A 417 -41.46 74.31 -15.30
CA ALA A 417 -41.04 75.66 -14.95
C ALA A 417 -39.61 75.61 -14.38
N VAL A 418 -38.82 76.65 -14.61
CA VAL A 418 -37.44 76.73 -14.11
C VAL A 418 -37.46 77.21 -12.66
N CYS A 419 -36.87 76.44 -11.76
CA CYS A 419 -36.73 76.85 -10.37
C CYS A 419 -35.73 78.00 -10.22
N ARG A 420 -36.09 79.08 -9.53
CA ARG A 420 -35.19 80.23 -9.31
C ARG A 420 -33.97 79.90 -8.46
N ALA A 421 -34.07 78.94 -7.54
CA ALA A 421 -32.97 78.56 -6.64
C ALA A 421 -31.90 77.70 -7.31
N PHE A 422 -32.29 76.65 -8.05
CA PHE A 422 -31.35 75.70 -8.67
C PHE A 422 -31.25 75.82 -10.20
N GLN A 423 -32.05 76.68 -10.84
CA GLN A 423 -32.08 76.87 -12.30
C GLN A 423 -32.33 75.60 -13.12
N PHE A 424 -32.95 74.57 -12.53
CA PHE A 424 -33.35 73.37 -13.25
C PHE A 424 -34.85 73.39 -13.61
N PRO A 425 -35.24 72.86 -14.78
CA PRO A 425 -36.64 72.63 -15.12
C PRO A 425 -37.22 71.57 -14.19
N ARG A 426 -38.37 71.89 -13.60
CA ARG A 426 -39.12 71.07 -12.67
C ARG A 426 -40.59 71.06 -13.09
N SER A 427 -41.30 69.96 -12.82
CA SER A 427 -42.74 69.90 -13.09
C SER A 427 -43.46 71.04 -12.39
N VAL A 428 -44.42 71.69 -13.04
CA VAL A 428 -45.21 72.77 -12.42
C VAL A 428 -45.90 72.28 -11.13
N THR A 429 -46.25 70.99 -11.05
CA THR A 429 -46.89 70.38 -9.87
C THR A 429 -46.03 70.42 -8.61
N ILE A 430 -44.70 70.56 -8.72
CA ILE A 430 -43.78 70.62 -7.57
C ILE A 430 -43.23 72.02 -7.34
N MET A 431 -43.75 73.03 -8.04
CA MET A 431 -43.37 74.42 -7.84
C MET A 431 -44.17 75.03 -6.68
N GLY A 432 -43.48 75.66 -5.73
CA GLY A 432 -44.07 76.42 -4.65
C GLY A 432 -44.27 77.89 -5.02
N HIS A 433 -44.67 78.70 -4.03
CA HIS A 433 -44.74 80.15 -4.18
C HIS A 433 -43.34 80.73 -4.47
N ASP A 434 -43.29 81.86 -5.17
CA ASP A 434 -42.06 82.57 -5.57
C ASP A 434 -41.14 81.86 -6.58
N GLY A 435 -41.62 80.79 -7.24
CA GLY A 435 -40.87 80.11 -8.30
C GLY A 435 -39.75 79.20 -7.77
N ILE A 436 -39.86 78.75 -6.52
CA ILE A 436 -38.95 77.82 -5.86
C ILE A 436 -39.62 76.44 -5.80
N CYS A 437 -38.94 75.37 -6.20
CA CYS A 437 -39.55 74.04 -6.17
C CYS A 437 -39.55 73.45 -4.75
N GLY A 438 -40.51 72.59 -4.43
CA GLY A 438 -40.66 71.95 -3.11
C GLY A 438 -39.53 70.99 -2.72
N LEU A 439 -38.60 70.71 -3.64
CA LEU A 439 -37.36 69.97 -3.38
C LEU A 439 -36.21 70.87 -2.95
N CYS A 440 -36.38 72.20 -3.00
CA CYS A 440 -35.39 73.10 -2.46
C CYS A 440 -35.44 73.01 -0.94
N PRO A 441 -34.29 72.84 -0.26
CA PRO A 441 -34.25 72.98 1.18
C PRO A 441 -34.80 74.36 1.54
N ARG A 442 -35.85 74.39 2.36
CA ARG A 442 -36.32 75.64 2.96
C ARG A 442 -35.19 76.11 3.86
N GLY A 443 -34.53 77.21 3.47
CA GLY A 443 -33.51 77.86 4.29
C GLY A 443 -34.07 78.25 5.65
#